data_AF-A0AA85BZA1-F1
#
_entry.id   AF-A0AA85BZA1-F1
#
_cell.length_a   1.000
_cell.length_b   1.000
_cell.length_c   1.000
_cell.angle_alpha   90.00
_cell.angle_beta   90.00
_cell.angle_gamma   90.00
#
_symmetry.space_group_name_H-M   'P 1'
#
loop_
_entity.id
_entity.type
_entity.pdbx_description
1 polymer ?
#
loop_
_entity_poly.entity_id
_entity_poly.type
_entity_poly.pdbx_seq_one_letter_code
_entity_poly.pdbx_strand_id
1 'polypeptide(L)'
;MNKPIETREVYRDGPGFAPNQYVVFVSSVNEHGCLSGRTLAYAGACETHPTTDRPIMGMINFCPEKMEIEEPGRTMMLGTATHEMAHALGFSKSNYALMRDRDGRPLTPRDPRTGKPPLNPQRQYDPR
;
A
#
# COMPACT_ATOMS: atom_id res chain seq x y z
N MET A 1 0.10 43.97 0.85
CA MET A 1 -0.63 43.06 1.76
C MET A 1 0.36 41.99 2.21
N ASN A 2 0.75 41.98 3.48
CA ASN A 2 1.67 40.98 4.02
C ASN A 2 0.90 39.69 4.31
N LYS A 3 1.32 38.58 3.69
CA LYS A 3 0.79 37.24 3.98
C LYS A 3 1.23 36.84 5.40
N PRO A 4 0.35 36.25 6.24
CA PRO A 4 0.74 35.81 7.58
C PRO A 4 1.80 34.70 7.47
N ILE A 5 2.77 34.72 8.38
CA ILE A 5 3.79 33.69 8.52
C ILE A 5 3.10 32.45 9.07
N GLU A 6 3.00 31.40 8.26
CA GLU A 6 2.48 30.10 8.65
C GLU A 6 3.52 29.40 9.53
N THR A 7 3.24 29.30 10.82
CA THR A 7 4.09 28.59 11.77
C THR A 7 3.99 27.09 11.53
N ARG A 8 5.02 26.50 10.93
CA ARG A 8 5.12 25.04 10.74
C ARG A 8 5.39 24.37 12.10
N GLU A 9 4.48 23.51 12.53
CA GLU A 9 4.75 22.60 13.64
C GLU A 9 5.82 21.59 13.20
N VAL A 10 6.95 21.59 13.90
CA VAL A 10 8.05 20.64 13.67
C VAL A 10 8.06 19.67 14.84
N TYR A 11 7.65 18.43 14.57
CA TYR A 11 7.73 17.33 15.50
C TYR A 11 9.13 16.72 15.46
N ARG A 12 9.64 16.26 16.62
CA ARG A 12 10.86 15.45 16.65
C ARG A 12 10.56 14.07 16.08
N ASP A 13 11.52 13.49 15.38
CA ASP A 13 11.41 12.13 14.88
C ASP A 13 11.13 11.16 16.04
N GLY A 14 10.09 10.35 15.88
CA GLY A 14 9.80 9.24 16.79
C GLY A 14 10.75 8.06 16.55
N PRO A 15 10.74 7.06 17.45
CA PRO A 15 11.59 5.88 17.32
C PRO A 15 11.25 5.00 16.11
N GLY A 16 10.10 5.23 15.45
CA GLY A 16 9.61 4.39 14.36
C GLY A 16 9.19 2.99 14.83
N PHE A 17 9.10 2.06 13.90
CA PHE A 17 8.85 0.64 14.16
C PHE A 17 10.16 -0.16 14.09
N ALA A 18 10.20 -1.32 14.75
CA ALA A 18 11.40 -2.14 14.84
C ALA A 18 11.81 -2.75 13.48
N PRO A 19 13.09 -3.14 13.29
CA PRO A 19 13.53 -3.75 12.05
C PRO A 19 12.70 -4.99 11.67
N ASN A 20 12.52 -5.21 10.37
CA ASN A 20 11.77 -6.34 9.80
C ASN A 20 10.28 -6.40 10.16
N GLN A 21 9.69 -5.30 10.61
CA GLN A 21 8.24 -5.20 10.76
C GLN A 21 7.58 -4.69 9.48
N TYR A 22 6.29 -4.96 9.38
CA TYR A 22 5.40 -4.47 8.34
C TYR A 22 4.16 -3.88 9.01
N VAL A 23 3.79 -2.65 8.65
CA VAL A 23 2.65 -1.95 9.26
C VAL A 23 1.48 -1.96 8.29
N VAL A 24 0.29 -2.33 8.78
CA VAL A 24 -0.95 -2.23 8.00
C VAL A 24 -1.91 -1.30 8.71
N PHE A 25 -2.31 -0.24 8.04
CA PHE A 25 -3.42 0.60 8.48
C PHE A 25 -4.73 -0.03 7.99
N VAL A 26 -5.63 -0.30 8.92
CA VAL A 26 -6.95 -0.85 8.60
C VAL A 26 -8.01 0.20 8.92
N SER A 27 -8.85 0.49 7.94
CA SER A 27 -9.99 1.40 8.07
C SER A 27 -11.28 0.75 7.58
N SER A 28 -12.41 1.37 7.93
CA SER A 28 -13.70 1.00 7.37
C SER A 28 -14.54 2.26 7.16
N VAL A 29 -14.40 2.84 5.97
CA VAL A 29 -15.07 4.08 5.56
C VAL A 29 -15.64 3.89 4.16
N ASN A 30 -16.86 4.36 3.91
CA ASN A 30 -17.50 4.33 2.59
C ASN A 30 -17.06 5.52 1.72
N GLU A 31 -15.80 5.49 1.30
CA GLU A 31 -15.20 6.49 0.42
C GLU A 31 -14.47 5.81 -0.75
N HIS A 32 -14.11 6.61 -1.76
CA HIS A 32 -13.29 6.19 -2.91
C HIS A 32 -13.77 4.88 -3.56
N GLY A 33 -12.96 3.81 -3.45
CA GLY A 33 -13.23 2.50 -4.04
C GLY A 33 -14.56 1.90 -3.58
N CYS A 34 -15.03 2.23 -2.38
CA CYS A 34 -16.30 1.73 -1.84
C CYS A 34 -17.53 2.32 -2.53
N LEU A 35 -17.41 3.49 -3.14
CA LEU A 35 -18.48 4.12 -3.92
C LEU A 35 -18.74 3.38 -5.24
N SER A 36 -17.85 2.46 -5.64
CA SER A 36 -18.16 1.51 -6.70
C SER A 36 -19.25 0.54 -6.21
N GLY A 37 -20.16 0.11 -7.09
CA GLY A 37 -21.21 -0.84 -6.69
C GLY A 37 -20.72 -2.25 -6.30
N ARG A 38 -19.43 -2.58 -6.51
CA ARG A 38 -18.94 -3.98 -6.44
C ARG A 38 -17.75 -4.21 -5.50
N THR A 39 -17.01 -3.16 -5.16
CA THR A 39 -15.82 -3.27 -4.31
C THR A 39 -16.21 -3.57 -2.87
N LEU A 40 -15.70 -4.68 -2.31
CA LEU A 40 -15.90 -5.07 -0.90
C LEU A 40 -14.83 -4.48 0.02
N ALA A 41 -13.62 -4.33 -0.50
CA ALA A 41 -12.50 -3.69 0.15
C ALA A 41 -11.50 -3.23 -0.92
N TYR A 42 -10.54 -2.40 -0.56
CA TYR A 42 -9.41 -2.05 -1.41
C TYR A 42 -8.14 -1.90 -0.56
N ALA A 43 -7.01 -2.28 -1.14
CA ALA A 43 -5.71 -2.23 -0.49
C ALA A 43 -4.56 -1.79 -1.41
N GLY A 44 -3.46 -1.39 -0.78
CA GLY A 44 -2.26 -0.99 -1.49
C GLY A 44 -1.07 -0.79 -0.55
N ALA A 45 0.13 -0.82 -1.13
CA ALA A 45 1.36 -0.44 -0.43
C ALA A 45 1.42 1.09 -0.31
N CYS A 46 1.71 1.59 0.88
CA CYS A 46 1.89 3.02 1.14
C CYS A 46 3.36 3.42 1.04
N GLU A 47 4.25 2.63 1.64
CA GLU A 47 5.68 2.91 1.70
C GLU A 47 6.51 1.67 1.38
N THR A 48 7.69 1.93 0.81
CA THR A 48 8.64 0.88 0.44
C THR A 48 10.01 1.12 1.07
N HIS A 49 10.72 0.03 1.35
CA HIS A 49 12.07 0.10 1.86
C HIS A 49 13.00 0.79 0.84
N PRO A 50 13.80 1.79 1.24
CA PRO A 50 14.49 2.68 0.31
C PRO A 50 15.49 1.97 -0.62
N THR A 51 16.06 0.84 -0.20
CA THR A 51 17.08 0.11 -0.98
C THR A 51 16.56 -1.18 -1.62
N THR A 52 15.42 -1.71 -1.16
CA THR A 52 14.92 -3.00 -1.62
C THR A 52 13.59 -2.90 -2.35
N ASP A 53 12.91 -1.75 -2.30
CA ASP A 53 11.58 -1.53 -2.86
C ASP A 53 10.50 -2.46 -2.29
N ARG A 54 10.82 -3.23 -1.24
CA ARG A 54 9.86 -4.09 -0.55
C ARG A 54 8.85 -3.19 0.17
N PRO A 55 7.53 -3.41 0.04
CA PRO A 55 6.56 -2.74 0.89
C PRO A 55 6.90 -2.96 2.37
N ILE A 56 6.91 -1.86 3.13
CA ILE A 56 7.10 -1.84 4.58
C ILE A 56 5.85 -1.33 5.31
N MET A 57 4.93 -0.73 4.56
CA MET A 57 3.67 -0.21 5.04
C MET A 57 2.61 -0.41 3.95
N GLY A 58 1.41 -0.77 4.37
CA GLY A 58 0.25 -0.82 3.50
C GLY A 58 -1.00 -0.36 4.22
N MET A 59 -2.07 -0.25 3.46
CA MET A 59 -3.40 0.03 3.98
C MET A 59 -4.42 -0.96 3.42
N ILE A 60 -5.49 -1.18 4.18
CA ILE A 60 -6.68 -1.90 3.76
C ILE A 60 -7.89 -1.10 4.25
N ASN A 61 -8.82 -0.78 3.35
CA ASN A 61 -10.12 -0.22 3.71
C ASN A 61 -11.23 -1.23 3.36
N PHE A 62 -12.01 -1.64 4.35
CA PHE A 62 -13.20 -2.47 4.14
C PHE A 62 -14.44 -1.60 4.00
N CYS A 63 -15.27 -1.83 2.99
CA CYS A 63 -16.47 -1.03 2.74
C CYS A 63 -17.58 -1.40 3.72
N PRO A 64 -17.89 -0.59 4.74
CA PRO A 64 -18.76 -1.02 5.85
C PRO A 64 -20.17 -1.43 5.40
N GLU A 65 -20.71 -0.81 4.35
CA GLU A 65 -22.05 -1.12 3.81
C GLU A 65 -22.14 -2.51 3.13
N LYS A 66 -21.01 -3.18 2.90
CA LYS A 66 -20.95 -4.47 2.19
C LYS A 66 -20.32 -5.57 3.03
N MET A 67 -20.07 -5.31 4.31
CA MET A 67 -19.53 -6.32 5.21
C MET A 67 -20.62 -7.30 5.65
N GLU A 68 -20.30 -8.59 5.58
CA GLU A 68 -21.15 -9.66 6.09
C GLU A 68 -20.36 -10.51 7.09
N ILE A 69 -20.93 -10.76 8.27
CA ILE A 69 -20.30 -11.54 9.35
C ILE A 69 -20.90 -12.95 9.50
N GLU A 70 -22.00 -13.21 8.80
CA GLU A 70 -22.67 -14.52 8.76
C GLU A 70 -22.25 -15.30 7.51
N GLU A 71 -22.34 -16.64 7.55
CA GLU A 71 -22.05 -17.46 6.39
C GLU A 71 -23.18 -17.38 5.34
N PRO A 72 -22.85 -17.41 4.02
CA PRO A 72 -21.52 -17.62 3.43
C PRO A 72 -20.66 -16.34 3.28
N GLY A 73 -21.22 -15.17 3.60
CA GLY A 73 -20.58 -13.87 3.45
C GLY A 73 -19.28 -13.74 4.21
N ARG A 74 -19.21 -14.26 5.45
CA ARG A 74 -17.99 -14.28 6.26
C ARG A 74 -16.83 -14.96 5.55
N THR A 75 -17.05 -16.13 4.94
CA THR A 75 -16.01 -16.83 4.17
C THR A 75 -15.53 -15.97 2.99
N MET A 76 -16.44 -15.30 2.29
CA MET A 76 -16.08 -14.37 1.22
C MET A 76 -15.24 -13.19 1.75
N MET A 77 -15.64 -12.59 2.86
CA MET A 77 -14.93 -11.46 3.48
C MET A 77 -13.51 -11.83 3.94
N LEU A 78 -13.30 -13.04 4.46
CA LEU A 78 -11.96 -13.55 4.79
C LEU A 78 -11.09 -13.72 3.53
N GLY A 79 -11.69 -14.23 2.44
CA GLY A 79 -11.02 -14.31 1.14
C GLY A 79 -10.65 -12.93 0.59
N THR A 80 -11.57 -11.97 0.67
CA THR A 80 -11.32 -10.57 0.31
C THR A 80 -10.22 -9.95 1.16
N ALA A 81 -10.25 -10.11 2.49
CA ALA A 81 -9.21 -9.59 3.37
C ALA A 81 -7.82 -10.16 3.01
N THR A 82 -7.75 -11.45 2.67
CA THR A 82 -6.51 -12.11 2.24
C THR A 82 -6.03 -11.55 0.89
N HIS A 83 -6.95 -11.36 -0.06
CA HIS A 83 -6.66 -10.76 -1.37
C HIS A 83 -6.11 -9.33 -1.22
N GLU A 84 -6.77 -8.51 -0.41
CA GLU A 84 -6.35 -7.14 -0.15
C GLU A 84 -5.02 -7.08 0.61
N MET A 85 -4.78 -7.97 1.57
CA MET A 85 -3.47 -8.10 2.22
C MET A 85 -2.35 -8.40 1.22
N ALA A 86 -2.61 -9.22 0.20
CA ALA A 86 -1.64 -9.46 -0.86
C ALA A 86 -1.31 -8.19 -1.66
N HIS A 87 -2.32 -7.36 -1.96
CA HIS A 87 -2.10 -6.06 -2.59
C HIS A 87 -1.29 -5.10 -1.72
N ALA A 88 -1.58 -5.03 -0.41
CA ALA A 88 -0.80 -4.25 0.55
C ALA A 88 0.68 -4.70 0.57
N LEU A 89 0.92 -6.01 0.54
CA LEU A 89 2.26 -6.61 0.48
C LEU A 89 2.95 -6.46 -0.90
N GLY A 90 2.29 -5.81 -1.87
CA GLY A 90 2.87 -5.43 -3.14
C GLY A 90 2.57 -6.38 -4.30
N PHE A 91 1.61 -7.29 -4.16
CA PHE A 91 1.11 -8.08 -5.29
C PHE A 91 0.22 -7.22 -6.20
N SER A 92 0.83 -6.27 -6.91
CA SER A 92 0.13 -5.30 -7.76
C SER A 92 0.92 -5.06 -9.05
N LYS A 93 0.20 -4.74 -10.13
CA LYS A 93 0.82 -4.53 -11.45
C LYS A 93 1.91 -3.45 -11.44
N SER A 94 1.74 -2.42 -10.60
CA SER A 94 2.71 -1.34 -10.39
C SER A 94 4.04 -1.83 -9.78
N ASN A 95 3.99 -2.94 -9.03
CA ASN A 95 5.10 -3.40 -8.20
C ASN A 95 5.82 -4.62 -8.78
N TYR A 96 5.31 -5.23 -9.86
CA TYR A 96 5.93 -6.42 -10.46
C TYR A 96 7.39 -6.20 -10.89
N ALA A 97 7.72 -5.03 -11.45
CA ALA A 97 9.09 -4.70 -11.81
C ALA A 97 10.02 -4.54 -10.59
N LEU A 98 9.46 -4.31 -9.39
CA LEU A 98 10.20 -4.12 -8.15
C LEU A 98 10.45 -5.43 -7.40
N MET A 99 9.82 -6.54 -7.81
CA MET A 99 9.93 -7.83 -7.15
C MET A 99 11.37 -8.37 -7.14
N ARG A 100 11.64 -9.17 -6.10
CA ARG A 100 12.94 -9.79 -5.83
C ARG A 100 12.79 -11.28 -5.61
N ASP A 101 13.87 -12.01 -5.83
CA ASP A 101 13.93 -13.44 -5.50
C ASP A 101 14.12 -13.67 -3.99
N ARG A 102 14.25 -14.95 -3.60
CA ARG A 102 14.42 -15.38 -2.21
C ARG A 102 15.73 -14.89 -1.58
N ASP A 103 16.73 -14.60 -2.40
CA ASP A 103 18.03 -14.06 -1.95
C ASP A 103 18.00 -12.51 -1.88
N GLY A 104 16.86 -11.89 -2.19
CA GLY A 104 16.70 -10.44 -2.23
C GLY A 104 17.27 -9.80 -3.51
N ARG A 105 17.60 -10.58 -4.55
CA ARG A 105 18.09 -10.04 -5.83
C ARG A 105 16.93 -9.56 -6.70
N PRO A 106 17.07 -8.42 -7.41
CA PRO A 106 16.06 -7.93 -8.33
C PRO A 106 15.69 -8.97 -9.41
N LEU A 107 14.40 -9.19 -9.64
CA LEU A 107 13.92 -10.03 -10.75
C LEU A 107 13.91 -9.27 -12.09
N THR A 108 13.87 -7.93 -12.04
CA THR A 108 13.94 -7.07 -13.22
C THR A 108 15.28 -6.31 -13.22
N PRO A 109 15.98 -6.19 -14.38
CA PRO A 109 17.18 -5.39 -14.50
C PRO A 109 16.97 -3.94 -14.05
N ARG A 110 17.98 -3.37 -13.40
CA ARG A 110 17.93 -2.01 -12.85
C ARG A 110 18.90 -1.11 -13.59
N ASP A 111 18.50 0.15 -13.74
CA ASP A 111 19.40 1.20 -14.21
C ASP A 111 20.53 1.38 -13.18
N PRO A 112 21.82 1.29 -13.58
CA PRO A 112 22.95 1.36 -12.65
C PRO A 112 23.10 2.71 -11.93
N ARG A 113 22.54 3.79 -12.47
CA ARG A 113 22.63 5.13 -11.90
C ARG A 113 21.52 5.38 -10.88
N THR A 114 20.31 4.93 -11.17
CA THR A 114 19.12 5.19 -10.33
C THR A 114 18.78 4.04 -9.39
N GLY A 115 19.25 2.83 -9.71
CA GLY A 115 18.89 1.60 -9.00
C GLY A 115 17.42 1.19 -9.19
N LYS A 116 16.68 1.81 -10.12
CA LYS A 116 15.26 1.51 -10.38
C LYS A 116 15.09 0.67 -11.65
N PRO A 117 14.06 -0.20 -11.71
CA PRO A 117 13.70 -0.90 -12.94
C PRO A 117 12.96 0.04 -13.92
N PRO A 118 12.79 -0.35 -15.19
CA PRO A 118 11.87 0.35 -16.09
C PRO A 118 10.43 0.24 -15.56
N LEU A 119 9.89 1.35 -15.09
CA LEU A 119 8.51 1.44 -14.61
C LEU A 119 7.59 1.95 -15.71
N ASN A 120 6.36 1.45 -15.76
CA ASN A 120 5.33 1.98 -16.64
C ASN A 120 4.68 3.21 -15.98
N PRO A 121 4.87 4.43 -16.49
CA PRO A 121 4.36 5.65 -15.87
C PRO A 121 2.83 5.69 -15.78
N GLN A 122 2.12 5.00 -16.69
CA GLN A 122 0.66 4.94 -16.69
C GLN A 122 0.08 3.92 -15.71
N ARG A 123 0.92 3.07 -15.12
CA ARG A 123 0.49 1.99 -14.21
C ARG A 123 1.20 2.02 -12.87
N GLN A 124 2.00 3.05 -12.63
CA GLN A 124 2.63 3.26 -11.34
C GLN A 124 1.60 3.86 -10.39
N TYR A 125 1.53 3.31 -9.17
CA TYR A 125 0.76 3.92 -8.11
C TYR A 125 1.36 5.31 -7.82
N ASP A 126 0.58 6.36 -8.07
CA ASP A 126 0.90 7.73 -7.68
C ASP A 126 0.31 7.93 -6.28
N PRO A 127 1.12 8.15 -5.24
CA PRO A 127 0.64 8.38 -3.88
C PRO A 127 -0.01 9.76 -3.69
N ARG A 128 -0.14 10.57 -4.76
CA ARG A 128 -0.77 11.89 -4.73
C ARG A 128 -2.30 11.84 -4.76
#